data_AF-A0A9D8JB85-F1
#
_entry.id   AF-A0A9D8JB85-F1
#
_cell.length_a   1.000
_cell.length_b   1.000
_cell.length_c   1.000
_cell.angle_alpha   90.00
_cell.angle_beta   90.00
_cell.angle_gamma   90.00
#
_symmetry.space_group_name_H-M   'P 1'
#
loop_
_entity.id
_entity.type
_entity.pdbx_description
1 polymer ?
#
loop_
_entity_poly.entity_id
_entity_poly.type
_entity_poly.pdbx_seq_one_letter_code
_entity_poly.pdbx_strand_id
1 'polypeptide(L)'
;MSIATLLLAATLATAQAADKKTHSQVDARAEVAGDLVKFSFKVNVADGLHLNKDAPWSLKLQPAVDIEFKQNKLGRTELDEALPGFSVQTVTKPKAAKGTLPYTLTAFVCTDDKKLCYRDVLQGEVAWQRP
;
A
#
# COMPACT_ATOMS: atom_id res chain seq x y z
N MET A 1 -49.80 -42.80 11.86
CA MET A 1 -48.59 -43.25 11.15
C MET A 1 -47.87 -42.01 10.65
N SER A 2 -46.80 -41.61 11.34
CA SER A 2 -46.04 -40.40 11.02
C SER A 2 -44.85 -40.77 10.16
N ILE A 3 -44.75 -40.18 8.97
CA ILE A 3 -43.55 -40.27 8.13
C ILE A 3 -42.79 -38.96 8.32
N ALA A 4 -41.68 -39.03 9.05
CA ALA A 4 -40.74 -37.93 9.20
C ALA A 4 -39.85 -37.87 7.96
N THR A 5 -40.05 -36.86 7.12
CA THR A 5 -39.18 -36.57 5.98
C THR A 5 -37.97 -35.78 6.45
N LEU A 6 -36.80 -36.43 6.54
CA LEU A 6 -35.52 -35.74 6.71
C LEU A 6 -35.13 -35.06 5.39
N LEU A 7 -35.15 -33.74 5.36
CA LEU A 7 -34.50 -32.93 4.32
C LEU A 7 -33.00 -32.82 4.62
N LEU A 8 -32.17 -33.53 3.86
CA LEU A 8 -30.72 -33.28 3.81
C LEU A 8 -30.49 -31.94 3.10
N ALA A 9 -30.16 -30.90 3.85
CA ALA A 9 -29.64 -29.66 3.30
C ALA A 9 -28.15 -29.84 2.96
N ALA A 10 -27.84 -30.05 1.68
CA ALA A 10 -26.47 -29.99 1.19
C ALA A 10 -26.01 -28.53 1.17
N THR A 11 -25.22 -28.13 2.15
CA THR A 11 -24.51 -26.84 2.14
C THR A 11 -23.39 -26.92 1.10
N LEU A 12 -23.60 -26.28 -0.06
CA LEU A 12 -22.50 -26.00 -0.99
C LEU A 12 -21.53 -25.03 -0.29
N ALA A 13 -20.43 -25.56 0.22
CA ALA A 13 -19.26 -24.76 0.57
C ALA A 13 -18.68 -24.20 -0.74
N THR A 14 -19.05 -22.96 -1.09
CA THR A 14 -18.33 -22.21 -2.10
C THR A 14 -16.93 -21.94 -1.55
N ALA A 15 -15.97 -22.80 -1.91
CA ALA A 15 -14.56 -22.50 -1.76
C ALA A 15 -14.28 -21.24 -2.58
N GLN A 16 -14.20 -20.09 -1.89
CA GLN A 16 -13.66 -18.87 -2.47
C GLN A 16 -12.21 -19.19 -2.80
N ALA A 17 -11.92 -19.38 -4.09
CA ALA A 17 -10.54 -19.40 -4.56
C ALA A 17 -9.94 -18.06 -4.14
N ALA A 18 -8.98 -18.09 -3.22
CA ALA A 18 -8.22 -16.90 -2.88
C ALA A 18 -7.47 -16.48 -4.14
N ASP A 19 -7.86 -15.34 -4.73
CA ASP A 19 -7.20 -14.79 -5.90
C ASP A 19 -5.72 -14.57 -5.58
N LYS A 20 -4.86 -15.38 -6.21
CA LYS A 20 -3.41 -15.34 -5.99
C LYS A 20 -2.87 -13.99 -6.47
N LYS A 21 -2.16 -13.27 -5.62
CA LYS A 21 -1.51 -12.00 -6.00
C LYS A 21 -0.29 -12.30 -6.84
N THR A 22 -0.36 -11.99 -8.14
CA THR A 22 0.75 -12.20 -9.08
C THR A 22 1.77 -11.05 -9.10
N HIS A 23 1.41 -9.88 -8.56
CA HIS A 23 2.28 -8.71 -8.50
C HIS A 23 2.21 -8.02 -7.13
N SER A 24 3.32 -7.45 -6.69
CA SER A 24 3.33 -6.56 -5.53
C SER A 24 2.59 -5.26 -5.86
N GLN A 25 2.06 -4.62 -4.83
CA GLN A 25 1.29 -3.38 -4.96
C GLN A 25 1.51 -2.48 -3.74
N VAL A 26 1.18 -1.20 -3.90
CA VAL A 26 1.17 -0.24 -2.79
C VAL A 26 -0.27 0.08 -2.42
N ASP A 27 -0.62 -0.09 -1.15
CA ASP A 27 -1.82 0.48 -0.55
C ASP A 27 -1.46 1.90 -0.08
N ALA A 28 -1.80 2.88 -0.91
CA ALA A 28 -1.52 4.30 -0.67
C ALA A 28 -2.77 5.02 -0.17
N ARG A 29 -2.66 5.76 0.93
CA ARG A 29 -3.78 6.46 1.57
C ARG A 29 -3.40 7.86 2.00
N ALA A 30 -4.39 8.74 2.09
CA ALA A 30 -4.27 10.09 2.60
C ALA A 30 -5.27 10.31 3.74
N GLU A 31 -4.79 10.87 4.85
CA GLU A 31 -5.60 11.31 5.99
C GLU A 31 -5.43 12.83 6.11
N VAL A 32 -6.54 13.58 6.08
CA VAL A 32 -6.54 15.04 6.06
C VAL A 32 -7.11 15.59 7.36
N ALA A 33 -6.37 16.50 8.01
CA ALA A 33 -6.77 17.18 9.24
C ALA A 33 -6.42 18.68 9.15
N GLY A 34 -7.42 19.52 8.83
CA GLY A 34 -7.19 20.93 8.54
C GLY A 34 -6.32 21.09 7.29
N ASP A 35 -5.18 21.77 7.43
CA ASP A 35 -4.20 21.93 6.34
C ASP A 35 -3.16 20.80 6.29
N LEU A 36 -3.11 19.93 7.31
CA LEU A 36 -2.19 18.80 7.37
C LEU A 36 -2.73 17.61 6.58
N VAL A 37 -1.85 16.98 5.81
CA VAL A 37 -2.13 15.70 5.14
C VAL A 37 -1.05 14.70 5.51
N LYS A 38 -1.47 13.53 5.97
CA LYS A 38 -0.61 12.38 6.20
C LYS A 38 -0.84 11.38 5.07
N PHE A 39 0.21 11.11 4.30
CA PHE A 39 0.22 10.05 3.30
C PHE A 39 0.88 8.79 3.87
N SER A 40 0.27 7.64 3.64
CA SER A 40 0.84 6.34 4.01
C SER A 40 0.95 5.46 2.77
N PHE A 41 2.11 4.81 2.59
CA PHE A 41 2.44 3.98 1.43
C PHE A 41 2.88 2.61 1.93
N LYS A 42 1.96 1.64 1.98
CA LYS A 42 2.25 0.28 2.46
C LYS A 42 2.49 -0.67 1.29
N VAL A 43 3.64 -1.32 1.26
CA VAL A 43 3.92 -2.38 0.27
C VAL A 43 3.23 -3.68 0.68
N ASN A 44 2.46 -4.23 -0.23
CA ASN A 44 1.92 -5.58 -0.15
C ASN A 44 2.61 -6.41 -1.24
N VAL A 45 3.44 -7.36 -0.85
CA VAL A 45 4.20 -8.21 -1.78
C VAL A 45 3.31 -9.25 -2.45
N ALA A 46 3.71 -9.69 -3.65
CA ALA A 46 3.08 -10.80 -4.35
C ALA A 46 3.24 -12.13 -3.58
N ASP A 47 2.40 -13.12 -3.89
CA ASP A 47 2.48 -14.43 -3.24
C ASP A 47 3.77 -15.17 -3.60
N GLY A 48 4.41 -15.80 -2.61
CA GLY A 48 5.70 -16.48 -2.77
C GLY A 48 6.92 -15.58 -2.56
N LEU A 49 6.70 -14.34 -2.11
CA LEU A 49 7.72 -13.33 -1.86
C LEU A 49 7.60 -12.76 -0.46
N HIS A 50 8.72 -12.26 0.05
CA HIS A 50 8.77 -11.45 1.26
C HIS A 50 9.63 -10.21 1.06
N LEU A 51 9.38 -9.19 1.88
CA LEU A 51 10.15 -7.96 1.89
C LEU A 51 11.53 -8.18 2.50
N ASN A 52 12.55 -7.69 1.81
CA ASN A 52 13.86 -7.49 2.39
C ASN A 52 13.95 -6.08 2.98
N LYS A 53 13.68 -5.94 4.28
CA LYS A 53 13.78 -4.67 5.01
C LYS A 53 15.23 -4.16 5.11
N ASP A 54 16.21 -5.04 4.89
CA ASP A 54 17.63 -4.70 4.95
C ASP A 54 18.21 -4.18 3.63
N ALA A 55 17.45 -4.23 2.56
CA ALA A 55 17.85 -3.67 1.28
C ALA A 55 17.68 -2.13 1.25
N PRO A 56 18.17 -1.44 0.22
CA PRO A 56 17.87 -0.03 0.02
C PRO A 56 16.38 0.20 -0.30
N TRP A 57 15.69 0.98 0.53
CA TRP A 57 14.33 1.43 0.27
C TRP A 57 14.33 2.89 -0.18
N SER A 58 13.40 3.25 -1.07
CA SER A 58 13.18 4.67 -1.37
C SER A 58 11.73 4.98 -1.76
N LEU A 59 11.29 6.18 -1.40
CA LEU A 59 10.04 6.77 -1.87
C LEU A 59 10.36 8.12 -2.52
N LYS A 60 10.03 8.26 -3.79
CA LYS A 60 10.07 9.53 -4.51
C LYS A 60 8.66 10.04 -4.70
N LEU A 61 8.38 11.20 -4.12
CA LEU A 61 7.16 11.96 -4.32
C LEU A 61 7.38 12.95 -5.46
N GLN A 62 6.46 12.99 -6.40
CA GLN A 62 6.52 13.95 -7.49
C GLN A 62 5.93 15.28 -7.01
N PRO A 63 6.48 16.44 -7.44
CA PRO A 63 5.91 17.73 -7.09
C PRO A 63 4.42 17.79 -7.46
N ALA A 64 3.59 18.15 -6.49
CA ALA A 64 2.17 18.41 -6.69
C ALA A 64 1.92 19.90 -6.44
N VAL A 65 1.09 20.54 -7.27
CA VAL A 65 0.85 21.99 -7.21
C VAL A 65 0.33 22.44 -5.84
N ASP A 66 -0.41 21.56 -5.17
CA ASP A 66 -1.22 21.88 -3.98
C ASP A 66 -0.61 21.40 -2.65
N ILE A 67 0.58 20.80 -2.69
CA ILE A 67 1.25 20.23 -1.51
C ILE A 67 2.67 20.80 -1.38
N GLU A 68 3.07 21.14 -0.15
CA GLU A 68 4.42 21.62 0.15
C GLU A 68 5.22 20.56 0.91
N PHE A 69 6.12 19.87 0.18
CA PHE A 69 7.03 18.90 0.78
C PHE A 69 8.30 19.57 1.28
N LYS A 70 8.70 19.29 2.53
CA LYS A 70 10.05 19.58 3.02
C LYS A 70 11.11 18.75 2.29
N GLN A 71 10.74 17.52 1.93
CA GLN A 71 11.58 16.56 1.23
C GLN A 71 10.69 15.66 0.37
N ASN A 72 11.09 15.44 -0.88
CA ASN A 72 10.33 14.64 -1.86
C ASN A 72 11.02 13.31 -2.21
N LYS A 73 12.12 12.97 -1.54
CA LYS A 73 12.83 11.70 -1.67
C LYS A 73 13.15 11.19 -0.28
N LEU A 74 12.58 10.07 0.10
CA LEU A 74 12.82 9.39 1.37
C LEU A 74 13.61 8.12 1.09
N GLY A 75 14.50 7.76 2.00
CA GLY A 75 15.33 6.56 1.97
C GLY A 75 15.04 5.64 3.15
N ARG A 76 15.93 4.69 3.40
CA ARG A 76 15.77 3.71 4.47
C ARG A 76 15.60 4.33 5.86
N THR A 77 16.26 5.45 6.13
CA THR A 77 16.23 6.13 7.43
C THR A 77 14.85 6.66 7.81
N GLU A 78 13.97 6.84 6.83
CA GLU A 78 12.58 7.29 7.03
C GLU A 78 11.56 6.15 6.83
N LEU A 79 12.02 4.91 6.72
CA LEU A 79 11.12 3.75 6.63
C LEU A 79 10.33 3.62 7.92
N ASP A 80 9.02 3.41 7.81
CA ASP A 80 8.20 3.02 8.95
C ASP A 80 8.37 1.51 9.17
N GLU A 81 8.95 1.08 10.29
CA GLU A 81 9.17 -0.36 10.50
C GLU A 81 7.87 -1.12 10.83
N ALA A 82 6.87 -0.41 11.38
CA ALA A 82 5.55 -0.93 11.73
C ALA A 82 4.62 -0.99 10.51
N LEU A 83 4.86 -0.15 9.50
CA LEU A 83 4.19 -0.17 8.20
C LEU A 83 5.24 -0.43 7.11
N PRO A 84 5.30 -1.62 6.48
CA PRO A 84 6.35 -1.94 5.50
C PRO A 84 6.35 -0.99 4.29
N GLY A 85 7.03 0.16 4.41
CA GLY A 85 6.87 1.33 3.55
C GLY A 85 7.07 2.65 4.29
N PHE A 86 6.31 3.68 3.93
CA PHE A 86 6.58 5.06 4.33
C PHE A 86 5.34 5.80 4.84
N SER A 87 5.53 6.69 5.80
CA SER A 87 4.53 7.67 6.23
C SER A 87 5.10 9.08 6.09
N VAL A 88 4.40 9.96 5.38
CA VAL A 88 4.84 11.32 5.09
C VAL A 88 3.77 12.31 5.52
N GLN A 89 4.14 13.23 6.41
CA GLN A 89 3.27 14.34 6.79
C GLN A 89 3.71 15.62 6.08
N THR A 90 2.74 16.35 5.54
CA THR A 90 2.95 17.57 4.75
C THR A 90 1.78 18.53 4.97
N VAL A 91 1.91 19.75 4.45
CA VAL A 91 0.88 20.79 4.48
C VAL A 91 0.37 21.03 3.06
N THR A 92 -0.93 21.21 2.95
CA THR A 92 -1.57 21.66 1.71
C THR A 92 -1.52 23.18 1.62
N LYS A 93 -1.48 23.69 0.39
CA LYS A 93 -1.54 25.14 0.17
C LYS A 93 -2.88 25.71 0.64
N PRO A 94 -2.91 26.99 1.07
CA PRO A 94 -4.16 27.66 1.39
C PRO A 94 -5.17 27.54 0.23
N LYS A 95 -6.42 27.17 0.54
CA LYS A 95 -7.54 26.98 -0.41
C LYS A 95 -7.49 25.73 -1.29
N ALA A 96 -6.47 24.88 -1.19
CA ALA A 96 -6.44 23.63 -1.95
C ALA A 96 -7.42 22.61 -1.34
N ALA A 97 -8.50 22.28 -2.06
CA ALA A 97 -9.58 21.42 -1.54
C ALA A 97 -9.34 19.91 -1.77
N LYS A 98 -8.63 19.56 -2.84
CA LYS A 98 -8.31 18.17 -3.22
C LYS A 98 -7.13 18.14 -4.17
N GLY A 99 -6.55 16.97 -4.37
CA GLY A 99 -5.51 16.75 -5.36
C GLY A 99 -5.08 15.29 -5.46
N THR A 100 -4.09 15.03 -6.30
CA THR A 100 -3.40 13.75 -6.39
C THR A 100 -1.91 13.94 -6.14
N LEU A 101 -1.29 12.92 -5.56
CA LEU A 101 0.15 12.88 -5.32
C LEU A 101 0.73 11.65 -6.02
N PRO A 102 1.43 11.82 -7.15
CA PRO A 102 2.12 10.72 -7.80
C PRO A 102 3.36 10.31 -7.02
N TYR A 103 3.64 9.01 -7.00
CA TYR A 103 4.78 8.44 -6.29
C TYR A 103 5.50 7.36 -7.08
N THR A 104 6.75 7.11 -6.69
CA THR A 104 7.53 5.94 -7.09
C THR A 104 8.18 5.38 -5.83
N LEU A 105 7.80 4.17 -5.45
CA LEU A 105 8.34 3.43 -4.31
C LEU A 105 9.23 2.31 -4.84
N THR A 106 10.47 2.25 -4.37
CA THR A 106 11.37 1.13 -4.60
C THR A 106 11.51 0.32 -3.32
N ALA A 107 11.12 -0.94 -3.39
CA ALA A 107 11.34 -1.95 -2.36
C ALA A 107 12.24 -3.05 -2.93
N PHE A 108 12.72 -3.93 -2.06
CA PHE A 108 13.33 -5.18 -2.49
C PHE A 108 12.57 -6.34 -1.88
N VAL A 109 12.34 -7.34 -2.70
CA VAL A 109 11.65 -8.56 -2.34
C VAL A 109 12.57 -9.74 -2.62
N CYS A 110 12.40 -10.80 -1.85
CA CYS A 110 13.07 -12.07 -2.07
C CYS A 110 12.03 -13.19 -2.18
N THR A 111 12.35 -14.22 -2.95
CA THR A 111 11.59 -15.48 -2.95
C THR A 111 11.57 -16.08 -1.55
N ASP A 112 10.52 -16.81 -1.19
CA ASP A 112 10.40 -17.41 0.15
C ASP A 112 11.55 -18.35 0.52
N ASP A 113 12.16 -19.00 -0.48
CA ASP A 113 13.37 -19.82 -0.30
C ASP A 113 14.67 -19.00 -0.16
N LYS A 114 14.57 -17.67 -0.20
CA LYS A 114 15.64 -16.67 -0.07
C LYS A 114 16.76 -16.77 -1.10
N LYS A 115 16.56 -17.51 -2.20
CA LYS A 115 17.60 -17.70 -3.22
C LYS A 115 17.70 -16.53 -4.19
N LEU A 116 16.60 -15.85 -4.45
CA LEU A 116 16.53 -14.76 -5.41
C LEU A 116 15.95 -13.53 -4.74
N CYS A 117 16.64 -12.40 -4.87
CA CYS A 117 16.15 -11.11 -4.46
C CYS A 117 16.18 -10.16 -5.65
N TYR A 118 15.17 -9.31 -5.77
CA TYR A 118 15.08 -8.35 -6.86
C TYR A 118 14.48 -7.04 -6.38
N ARG A 119 14.82 -6.00 -7.14
CA ARG A 119 14.29 -4.65 -6.97
C ARG A 119 12.87 -4.61 -7.51
N ASP A 120 11.95 -4.18 -6.68
CA ASP A 120 10.54 -3.99 -7.04
C ASP A 120 10.23 -2.48 -7.10
N VAL A 121 9.77 -2.01 -8.24
CA VAL A 121 9.52 -0.59 -8.50
C VAL A 121 8.02 -0.39 -8.70
N LEU A 122 7.39 0.23 -7.72
CA LEU A 122 5.96 0.39 -7.61
C LEU A 122 5.60 1.86 -7.83
N GLN A 123 4.79 2.13 -8.84
CA GLN A 123 4.36 3.48 -9.20
C GLN A 123 2.85 3.60 -9.01
N GLY A 124 2.39 4.81 -8.71
CA GLY A 124 0.97 5.08 -8.57
C GLY A 124 0.73 6.53 -8.17
N GLU A 125 -0.51 6.80 -7.80
CA GLU A 125 -0.95 8.08 -7.28
C GLU A 125 -1.88 7.88 -6.09
N VAL A 126 -1.87 8.83 -5.17
CA VAL A 126 -2.79 8.84 -4.03
C VAL A 126 -3.60 10.13 -4.07
N ALA A 127 -4.92 9.98 -4.14
CA ALA A 127 -5.85 11.10 -4.06
C ALA A 127 -6.01 11.54 -2.60
N TRP A 128 -6.24 12.84 -2.40
CA TRP A 128 -6.59 13.41 -1.11
C TRP A 128 -7.67 14.48 -1.30
N GLN A 129 -8.47 14.68 -0.27
CA GLN A 129 -9.55 15.67 -0.26
C GLN A 129 -9.76 16.15 1.18
N ARG A 130 -9.92 17.46 1.35
CA ARG A 130 -10.35 18.04 2.63
C ARG A 130 -11.80 17.63 2.92
N PRO A 131 -12.13 17.32 4.18
CA PRO A 131 -13.51 17.02 4.57
C PRO A 131 -14.46 18.20 4.31
#